data_AF-A0A453IXV5-F1
#
_entry.id   AF-A0A453IXV5-F1
#
_cell.length_a   1.000
_cell.length_b   1.000
_cell.length_c   1.000
_cell.angle_alpha   90.00
_cell.angle_beta   90.00
_cell.angle_gamma   90.00
#
_symmetry.space_group_name_H-M   'P 1'
#
loop_
_entity.id
_entity.type
_entity.pdbx_description
1 polymer ?
#
loop_
_entity_poly.entity_id
_entity_poly.type
_entity_poly.pdbx_seq_one_letter_code
_entity_poly.pdbx_strand_id
1 'polypeptide(L)'
;VPATIAILNGVPHVGLNSEQLKNLAISGSQFQKTARRDIAQVVASGSNGATTVSATMFFAHKVVGIPIFVTGGIGGVHRYGEKTMDISSDLTELGKTPVAVISAGVKSILDIARTLEHLETQGVTVAAYRTNEFPAFFTETSGCKVPCRVDSPEECAK
;
A
#
# COMPACT_ATOMS: atom_id res chain seq x y z
N VAL A 1 11.22 5.78 -13.80
CA VAL A 1 10.15 6.73 -14.23
C VAL A 1 8.98 6.58 -13.27
N PRO A 2 8.43 7.67 -12.70
CA PRO A 2 7.27 7.60 -11.81
C PRO A 2 5.99 7.29 -12.59
N ALA A 3 5.11 6.48 -12.02
CA ALA A 3 3.80 6.14 -12.60
C ALA A 3 2.72 6.19 -11.52
N THR A 4 2.12 7.36 -11.32
CA THR A 4 0.97 7.49 -10.41
C THR A 4 -0.21 6.71 -11.00
N ILE A 5 -0.91 5.95 -10.17
CA ILE A 5 -2.03 5.10 -10.57
C ILE A 5 -3.33 5.66 -10.02
N ALA A 6 -4.37 5.69 -10.84
CA ALA A 6 -5.75 6.02 -10.44
C ALA A 6 -6.75 5.42 -11.43
N ILE A 7 -8.04 5.49 -11.12
CA ILE A 7 -9.11 5.21 -12.08
C ILE A 7 -9.75 6.55 -12.47
N LEU A 8 -9.77 6.86 -13.76
CA LEU A 8 -10.39 8.07 -14.30
C LEU A 8 -11.54 7.70 -15.21
N ASN A 9 -12.74 8.16 -14.88
CA ASN A 9 -13.98 7.87 -15.62
C ASN A 9 -14.15 6.37 -15.93
N GLY A 10 -13.91 5.51 -14.92
CA GLY A 10 -13.96 4.06 -15.04
C GLY A 10 -12.76 3.40 -15.72
N VAL A 11 -11.75 4.15 -16.17
CA VAL A 11 -10.57 3.61 -16.86
C VAL A 11 -9.36 3.63 -15.93
N PRO A 12 -8.73 2.47 -15.63
CA PRO A 12 -7.46 2.43 -14.91
C PRO A 12 -6.35 3.11 -15.71
N HIS A 13 -5.62 4.01 -15.05
CA HIS A 13 -4.47 4.70 -15.62
C HIS A 13 -3.22 4.36 -14.81
N VAL A 14 -2.14 3.99 -15.50
CA VAL A 14 -0.81 3.77 -14.91
C VAL A 14 0.14 4.81 -15.50
N GLY A 15 0.39 5.86 -14.73
CA GLY A 15 1.02 7.09 -15.22
C GLY A 15 -0.04 8.15 -15.52
N LEU A 16 -0.11 9.15 -14.64
CA LEU A 16 -0.96 10.33 -14.83
C LEU A 16 -0.14 11.49 -15.38
N ASN A 17 -0.73 12.27 -16.29
CA ASN A 17 -0.16 13.54 -16.70
C ASN A 17 -0.40 14.63 -15.64
N SER A 18 0.23 15.80 -15.80
CA SER A 18 0.17 16.90 -14.83
C SER A 18 -1.26 17.42 -14.58
N GLU A 19 -2.12 17.43 -15.59
CA GLU A 19 -3.51 17.87 -15.45
C GLU A 19 -4.36 16.86 -14.67
N GLN A 20 -4.20 15.57 -14.98
CA GLN A 20 -4.85 14.48 -14.27
C GLN A 20 -4.41 14.42 -12.80
N LEU A 21 -3.12 14.61 -12.52
CA LEU A 21 -2.59 14.70 -11.15
C LEU A 21 -3.19 15.89 -10.40
N LYS A 22 -3.24 17.06 -11.03
CA LYS A 22 -3.83 18.26 -10.44
C LYS A 22 -5.32 18.02 -10.12
N ASN A 23 -6.05 17.42 -11.05
CA ASN A 23 -7.45 17.07 -10.87
C ASN A 23 -7.64 16.13 -9.67
N LEU A 24 -6.88 15.04 -9.61
CA LEU A 24 -6.89 14.10 -8.49
C LEU A 24 -6.62 14.80 -7.14
N ALA A 25 -5.69 15.75 -7.10
CA ALA A 25 -5.30 16.45 -5.87
C ALA A 25 -6.39 17.41 -5.36
N ILE A 26 -7.12 18.09 -6.24
CA ILE A 26 -8.12 19.11 -5.85
C ILE A 26 -9.53 18.55 -5.70
N SER A 27 -9.84 17.44 -6.37
CA SER A 27 -11.20 16.87 -6.40
C SER A 27 -11.60 16.18 -5.09
N GLY A 28 -10.65 15.90 -4.20
CA GLY A 28 -10.92 15.39 -2.86
C GLY A 28 -11.88 14.19 -2.84
N SER A 29 -13.02 14.33 -2.15
CA SER A 29 -14.03 13.28 -1.99
C SER A 29 -14.81 12.92 -3.26
N GLN A 30 -14.65 13.66 -4.36
CA GLN A 30 -15.22 13.27 -5.66
C GLN A 30 -14.54 12.02 -6.24
N PHE A 31 -13.32 11.70 -5.78
CA PHE A 31 -12.67 10.44 -6.08
C PHE A 31 -12.97 9.44 -4.98
N GLN A 32 -13.61 8.33 -5.35
CA GLN A 32 -13.86 7.25 -4.41
C GLN A 32 -12.53 6.63 -3.98
N LYS A 33 -12.29 6.53 -2.67
CA LYS A 33 -11.17 5.75 -2.13
C LYS A 33 -11.38 4.29 -2.53
N THR A 34 -10.52 3.78 -3.39
CA THR A 34 -10.73 2.51 -4.10
C THR A 34 -9.70 1.49 -3.65
N ALA A 35 -10.13 0.52 -2.84
CA ALA A 35 -9.35 -0.68 -2.52
C ALA A 35 -9.63 -1.78 -3.55
N ARG A 36 -8.91 -2.90 -3.44
CA ARG A 36 -8.99 -4.04 -4.36
C ARG A 36 -10.42 -4.47 -4.71
N ARG A 37 -11.30 -4.58 -3.71
CA ARG A 37 -12.69 -5.02 -3.87
C ARG A 37 -13.57 -4.01 -4.61
N ASP A 38 -13.21 -2.73 -4.54
CA ASP A 38 -14.03 -1.62 -5.05
C ASP A 38 -13.78 -1.41 -6.56
N ILE A 39 -12.66 -1.91 -7.09
CA ILE A 39 -12.22 -1.72 -8.48
C ILE A 39 -13.34 -2.03 -9.48
N ALA A 40 -13.98 -3.20 -9.36
CA ALA A 40 -14.99 -3.64 -10.32
C ALA A 40 -16.17 -2.65 -10.37
N GLN A 41 -16.62 -2.17 -9.22
CA GLN A 41 -17.73 -1.23 -9.13
C GLN A 41 -17.35 0.13 -9.70
N VAL A 42 -16.18 0.68 -9.35
CA VAL A 42 -15.72 2.00 -9.83
C VAL A 42 -15.51 2.00 -11.34
N VAL A 43 -14.95 0.92 -11.89
CA VAL A 43 -14.78 0.74 -13.34
C VAL A 43 -16.14 0.64 -14.04
N ALA A 44 -17.02 -0.23 -13.55
CA ALA A 44 -18.33 -0.47 -14.18
C ALA A 44 -19.24 0.77 -14.15
N SER A 45 -19.15 1.60 -13.10
CA SER A 45 -19.94 2.84 -12.98
C SER A 45 -19.34 4.04 -13.71
N GLY A 46 -18.22 3.88 -14.41
CA GLY A 46 -17.55 5.00 -15.07
C GLY A 46 -17.06 6.08 -14.09
N SER A 47 -16.80 5.72 -12.83
CA SER A 47 -16.49 6.68 -11.76
C SER A 47 -14.99 6.92 -11.61
N ASN A 48 -14.65 7.99 -10.88
CA ASN A 48 -13.26 8.30 -10.53
C ASN A 48 -12.86 7.60 -9.23
N GLY A 49 -11.67 7.00 -9.21
CA GLY A 49 -11.15 6.23 -8.08
C GLY A 49 -9.73 6.62 -7.69
N ALA A 50 -9.55 7.03 -6.44
CA ALA A 50 -8.23 7.20 -5.82
C ALA A 50 -7.79 5.87 -5.23
N THR A 51 -6.80 5.22 -5.83
CA THR A 51 -6.42 3.85 -5.46
C THR A 51 -5.66 3.80 -4.13
N THR A 52 -6.04 2.88 -3.25
CA THR A 52 -5.26 2.55 -2.05
C THR A 52 -4.02 1.74 -2.41
N VAL A 53 -3.26 1.27 -1.41
CA VAL A 53 -2.11 0.39 -1.63
C VAL A 53 -2.55 -0.90 -2.33
N SER A 54 -3.61 -1.57 -1.85
CA SER A 54 -4.10 -2.81 -2.47
C SER A 54 -4.51 -2.66 -3.94
N ALA A 55 -5.25 -1.60 -4.29
CA ALA A 55 -5.63 -1.36 -5.69
C ALA A 55 -4.42 -0.95 -6.57
N THR A 56 -3.52 -0.13 -6.03
CA THR A 56 -2.31 0.32 -6.73
C THR A 56 -1.40 -0.86 -7.06
N MET A 57 -1.15 -1.74 -6.08
CA MET A 57 -0.37 -2.97 -6.29
C MET A 57 -0.95 -3.84 -7.39
N PHE A 58 -2.27 -4.05 -7.36
CA PHE A 58 -2.95 -4.85 -8.39
C PHE A 58 -2.72 -4.28 -9.79
N PHE A 59 -2.95 -2.98 -9.99
CA PHE A 59 -2.78 -2.38 -11.31
C PHE A 59 -1.32 -2.33 -11.74
N ALA A 60 -0.41 -1.97 -10.82
CA ALA A 60 1.04 -1.96 -11.07
C ALA A 60 1.51 -3.30 -11.63
N HIS A 61 1.13 -4.40 -10.96
CA HIS A 61 1.51 -5.75 -11.39
C HIS A 61 0.76 -6.23 -12.63
N LYS A 62 -0.58 -6.14 -12.65
CA LYS A 62 -1.39 -6.80 -13.70
C LYS A 62 -1.41 -6.06 -15.03
N VAL A 63 -1.26 -4.74 -15.03
CA VAL A 63 -1.37 -3.95 -16.26
C VAL A 63 0.00 -3.73 -16.90
N VAL A 64 1.02 -3.42 -16.10
CA VAL A 64 2.33 -2.95 -16.60
C VAL A 64 3.50 -3.81 -16.09
N GLY A 65 3.28 -4.66 -15.08
CA GLY A 65 4.35 -5.47 -14.49
C GLY A 65 5.37 -4.64 -13.69
N ILE A 66 4.97 -3.51 -13.11
CA ILE A 66 5.83 -2.67 -12.27
C ILE A 66 6.09 -3.40 -10.94
N PRO A 67 7.37 -3.72 -10.60
CA PRO A 67 7.68 -4.54 -9.43
C PRO A 67 7.89 -3.73 -8.14
N ILE A 68 7.94 -2.40 -8.21
CA ILE A 68 8.25 -1.52 -7.07
C ILE A 68 7.18 -0.43 -6.95
N PHE A 69 6.65 -0.25 -5.74
CA PHE A 69 5.69 0.79 -5.41
C PHE A 69 6.12 1.49 -4.11
N VAL A 70 6.13 2.83 -4.11
CA VAL A 70 6.45 3.64 -2.92
C VAL A 70 5.21 4.36 -2.41
N THR A 71 5.02 4.38 -1.09
CA THR A 71 3.94 5.09 -0.41
C THR A 71 4.43 5.64 0.93
N GLY A 72 3.63 6.47 1.59
CA GLY A 72 3.95 6.94 2.94
C GLY A 72 3.90 5.81 3.95
N GLY A 73 2.73 5.16 4.08
CA GLY A 73 2.50 4.09 5.04
C GLY A 73 1.41 3.15 4.54
N ILE A 74 1.59 1.85 4.70
CA ILE A 74 0.58 0.86 4.31
C ILE A 74 -0.59 0.87 5.30
N GLY A 75 -1.72 0.26 4.92
CA GLY A 75 -2.73 -0.16 5.89
C GLY A 75 -2.24 -1.36 6.72
N GLY A 76 -3.03 -1.76 7.71
CA GLY A 76 -2.66 -2.83 8.63
C GLY A 76 -3.83 -3.28 9.48
N VAL A 77 -3.54 -3.98 10.57
CA VAL A 77 -4.52 -4.31 11.59
C VAL A 77 -4.81 -3.05 12.40
N HIS A 78 -6.08 -2.70 12.54
CA HIS A 78 -6.46 -1.55 13.37
C HIS A 78 -6.31 -1.88 14.86
N ARG A 79 -6.19 -0.85 15.70
CA ARG A 79 -6.18 -1.04 17.16
C ARG A 79 -7.48 -1.72 17.59
N TYR A 80 -7.37 -2.69 18.50
CA TYR A 80 -8.48 -3.57 18.90
C TYR A 80 -9.01 -4.48 17.78
N GLY A 81 -8.20 -4.71 16.73
CA GLY A 81 -8.56 -5.54 15.58
C GLY A 81 -8.91 -6.98 15.94
N GLU A 82 -8.45 -7.51 17.08
CA GLU A 82 -8.84 -8.83 17.60
C GLU A 82 -10.31 -8.92 17.99
N LYS A 83 -10.98 -7.77 18.19
CA LYS A 83 -12.42 -7.69 18.51
C LYS A 83 -13.24 -7.24 17.30
N THR A 84 -12.74 -6.24 16.58
CA THR A 84 -13.49 -5.59 15.49
C THR A 84 -13.33 -6.29 14.15
N MET A 85 -12.25 -7.06 13.98
CA MET A 85 -11.83 -7.61 12.69
C MET A 85 -11.61 -6.53 11.62
N ASP A 86 -11.30 -5.29 12.04
CA ASP A 86 -10.97 -4.19 11.14
C ASP A 86 -9.50 -4.31 10.69
N ILE A 87 -9.32 -4.96 9.54
CA ILE A 87 -8.02 -5.30 8.95
C ILE A 87 -7.97 -4.79 7.52
N SER A 88 -6.95 -4.01 7.19
CA SER A 88 -6.77 -3.48 5.84
C SER A 88 -6.58 -4.59 4.81
N SER A 89 -7.30 -4.47 3.69
CA SER A 89 -7.10 -5.31 2.49
C SER A 89 -5.69 -5.24 1.91
N ASP A 90 -4.89 -4.24 2.28
CA ASP A 90 -3.49 -4.11 1.87
C ASP A 90 -2.67 -5.34 2.28
N LEU A 91 -2.92 -5.91 3.46
CA LEU A 91 -2.17 -7.06 3.97
C LEU A 91 -2.41 -8.32 3.14
N THR A 92 -3.66 -8.54 2.74
CA THR A 92 -4.01 -9.65 1.84
C THR A 92 -3.44 -9.44 0.43
N GLU A 93 -3.39 -8.21 -0.07
CA GLU A 93 -2.81 -7.94 -1.38
C GLU A 93 -1.28 -8.12 -1.37
N LEU A 94 -0.60 -7.71 -0.30
CA LEU A 94 0.83 -7.95 -0.08
C LEU A 94 1.20 -9.44 -0.16
N GLY A 95 0.34 -10.33 0.35
CA GLY A 95 0.56 -11.78 0.25
C GLY A 95 0.28 -12.40 -1.13
N LYS A 96 -0.32 -11.65 -2.07
CA LYS A 96 -0.80 -12.18 -3.35
C LYS A 96 -0.15 -11.57 -4.58
N THR A 97 0.33 -10.34 -4.48
CA THR A 97 0.77 -9.55 -5.62
C THR A 97 2.26 -9.25 -5.50
N PRO A 98 3.10 -9.74 -6.44
CA PRO A 98 4.55 -9.64 -6.36
C PRO A 98 5.03 -8.22 -6.71
N VAL A 99 4.83 -7.30 -5.77
CA VAL A 99 5.27 -5.90 -5.83
C VAL A 99 5.93 -5.57 -4.49
N ALA A 100 7.18 -5.13 -4.52
CA ALA A 100 7.87 -4.60 -3.36
C ALA A 100 7.29 -3.23 -3.00
N VAL A 101 6.72 -3.12 -1.80
CA VAL A 101 6.15 -1.86 -1.29
C VAL A 101 7.11 -1.20 -0.32
N ILE A 102 7.57 0.00 -0.68
CA ILE A 102 8.46 0.82 0.16
C ILE A 102 7.60 1.82 0.93
N SER A 103 7.70 1.81 2.27
CA SER A 103 6.96 2.73 3.14
C SER A 103 7.70 3.00 4.45
N ALA A 104 7.22 3.99 5.21
CA ALA A 104 7.63 4.24 6.59
C ALA A 104 6.89 3.31 7.58
N GLY A 105 6.65 2.06 7.19
CA GLY A 105 5.85 1.09 7.95
C GLY A 105 4.35 1.19 7.70
N VAL A 106 3.55 0.94 8.74
CA VAL A 106 2.08 1.07 8.72
C VAL A 106 1.68 2.46 9.24
N LYS A 107 0.54 3.01 8.82
CA LYS A 107 0.04 4.30 9.34
C LYS A 107 -0.04 4.29 10.88
N SER A 108 0.32 5.40 11.52
CA SER A 108 0.49 5.53 12.99
C SER A 108 -0.76 5.21 13.85
N ILE A 109 -1.94 5.19 13.23
CA ILE A 109 -3.21 4.85 13.87
C ILE A 109 -3.44 3.34 14.04
N LEU A 110 -2.54 2.51 13.51
CA LEU A 110 -2.68 1.05 13.44
C LEU A 110 -1.93 0.34 14.57
N ASP A 111 -2.15 -0.97 14.67
CA ASP A 111 -1.48 -1.88 15.58
C ASP A 111 -0.31 -2.56 14.86
N ILE A 112 0.92 -2.15 15.19
CA ILE A 112 2.13 -2.64 14.51
C ILE A 112 2.36 -4.11 14.79
N ALA A 113 2.30 -4.53 16.06
CA ALA A 113 2.56 -5.91 16.45
C ALA A 113 1.60 -6.87 15.75
N ARG A 114 0.29 -6.60 15.80
CA ARG A 114 -0.70 -7.44 15.10
C ARG A 114 -0.56 -7.39 13.59
N THR A 115 -0.12 -6.27 13.03
CA THR A 115 0.14 -6.20 11.59
C THR A 115 1.32 -7.09 11.18
N LEU A 116 2.39 -7.13 11.96
CA LEU A 116 3.53 -8.02 11.72
C LEU A 116 3.12 -9.50 11.79
N GLU A 117 2.35 -9.90 12.80
CA GLU A 117 1.80 -11.27 12.92
C GLU A 117 0.92 -11.65 11.71
N HIS A 118 0.10 -10.71 11.23
CA HIS A 118 -0.74 -10.96 10.06
C HIS A 118 0.09 -11.08 8.78
N LEU A 119 1.13 -10.26 8.61
CA LEU A 119 2.05 -10.33 7.46
C LEU A 119 2.84 -11.64 7.47
N GLU A 120 3.30 -12.10 8.63
CA GLU A 120 3.91 -13.41 8.81
C GLU A 120 2.94 -14.51 8.35
N THR A 121 1.69 -14.48 8.82
CA THR A 121 0.65 -15.45 8.44
C THR A 121 0.38 -15.46 6.93
N GLN A 122 0.46 -14.30 6.26
CA GLN A 122 0.30 -14.18 4.81
C GLN A 122 1.57 -14.56 4.02
N GLY A 123 2.68 -14.90 4.69
CA GLY A 123 3.95 -15.20 4.04
C GLY A 123 4.63 -13.97 3.42
N VAL A 124 4.32 -12.76 3.89
CA VAL A 124 4.90 -11.52 3.36
C VAL A 124 6.27 -11.29 4.00
N THR A 125 7.29 -11.11 3.15
CA THR A 125 8.62 -10.71 3.62
C THR A 125 8.60 -9.25 4.07
N VAL A 126 9.01 -9.01 5.32
CA VAL A 126 9.11 -7.66 5.89
C VAL A 126 10.57 -7.39 6.24
N ALA A 127 11.13 -6.34 5.63
CA ALA A 127 12.48 -5.88 5.91
C ALA A 127 12.50 -4.39 6.26
N ALA A 128 13.39 -3.98 7.17
CA ALA A 128 13.65 -2.57 7.45
C ALA A 128 15.03 -2.16 6.95
N TYR A 129 15.10 -0.95 6.41
CA TYR A 129 16.31 -0.39 5.84
C TYR A 129 17.16 0.28 6.93
N ARG A 130 18.35 -0.28 7.18
CA ARG A 130 19.37 0.22 8.12
C ARG A 130 18.93 0.33 9.58
N THR A 131 17.91 -0.43 9.98
CA THR A 131 17.41 -0.50 11.36
C THR A 131 16.96 -1.91 11.71
N ASN A 132 17.00 -2.26 12.99
CA ASN A 132 16.48 -3.52 13.53
C ASN A 132 15.03 -3.40 14.05
N GLU A 133 14.44 -2.22 13.90
CA GLU A 133 13.13 -1.88 14.43
C GLU A 133 12.18 -1.51 13.30
N PHE A 134 10.93 -1.94 13.42
CA PHE A 134 9.90 -1.58 12.46
C PHE A 134 9.53 -0.10 12.63
N PRO A 135 9.56 0.75 11.59
CA PRO A 135 9.23 2.16 11.71
C PRO A 135 7.73 2.38 11.98
N ALA A 136 7.40 3.39 12.79
CA ALA A 136 6.03 3.73 13.21
C ALA A 136 5.49 4.97 12.47
N PHE A 137 5.73 5.05 11.16
CA PHE A 137 5.31 6.14 10.28
C PHE A 137 5.97 7.48 10.62
N PHE A 138 5.47 8.20 11.63
CA PHE A 138 6.03 9.50 12.04
C PHE A 138 7.27 9.37 12.94
N THR A 139 7.43 8.22 13.61
CA THR A 139 8.59 7.94 14.47
C THR A 139 9.41 6.80 13.89
N GLU A 140 10.74 6.93 13.99
CA GLU A 140 11.69 5.91 13.53
C GLU A 140 11.60 4.64 14.38
N THR A 141 11.16 4.77 15.64
CA THR A 141 11.03 3.69 16.62
C THR A 141 9.56 3.39 16.94
N SER A 142 9.25 2.11 17.17
CA SER A 142 7.92 1.54 17.46
C SER A 142 7.89 0.60 18.67
N GLY A 143 9.03 0.18 19.19
CA GLY A 143 9.22 -0.93 20.13
C GLY A 143 9.14 -2.32 19.49
N CYS A 144 8.79 -2.43 18.20
CA CYS A 144 8.61 -3.70 17.50
C CYS A 144 9.85 -4.03 16.65
N LYS A 145 10.42 -5.23 16.83
CA LYS A 145 11.53 -5.69 15.98
C LYS A 145 11.04 -6.01 14.57
N VAL A 146 11.86 -5.73 13.58
CA VAL A 146 11.60 -6.19 12.22
C VAL A 146 12.12 -7.63 12.03
N PRO A 147 11.46 -8.48 11.21
CA PRO A 147 11.96 -9.83 10.94
C PRO A 147 13.30 -9.87 10.18
N CYS A 148 13.54 -8.90 9.30
CA CYS A 148 14.74 -8.81 8.49
C CYS A 148 15.27 -7.37 8.44
N ARG A 149 16.59 -7.19 8.50
CA ARG A 149 17.26 -5.92 8.25
C ARG A 149 18.03 -6.02 6.94
N VAL A 150 18.02 -4.94 6.17
CA VAL A 150 18.79 -4.75 4.95
C VAL A 150 19.51 -3.40 5.00
N ASP A 151 20.73 -3.31 4.50
CA ASP A 151 21.59 -2.13 4.68
C ASP A 151 21.90 -1.36 3.38
N SER A 152 21.57 -1.94 2.21
CA SER A 152 21.72 -1.28 0.90
C SER A 152 20.56 -1.58 -0.07
N PRO A 153 20.27 -0.69 -1.04
CA PRO A 153 19.26 -0.96 -2.07
C PRO A 153 19.55 -2.21 -2.91
N GLU A 154 20.82 -2.53 -3.14
CA GLU A 154 21.25 -3.74 -3.86
C GLU A 154 20.96 -5.00 -3.08
N GLU A 155 21.02 -4.95 -1.74
CA GLU A 155 20.60 -6.04 -0.87
C GLU A 155 19.07 -6.17 -0.88
N CYS A 156 18.33 -5.06 -0.81
CA CYS A 156 16.86 -5.07 -0.91
C CYS A 156 16.35 -5.70 -2.22
N ALA A 157 17.15 -5.65 -3.29
CA ALA A 157 16.77 -6.12 -4.62
C ALA A 157 17.12 -7.59 -4.89
N LYS A 158 17.91 -8.24 -4.01
CA LYS A 158 18.30 -9.65 -4.12
C LYS A 158 17.27 -10.56 -3.44
#